data_AF-A0A1H8DM32-F1
#
_entry.id   AF-A0A1H8DM32-F1
#
_cell.length_a   1.000
_cell.length_b   1.000
_cell.length_c   1.000
_cell.angle_alpha   90.00
_cell.angle_beta   90.00
_cell.angle_gamma   90.00
#
_symmetry.space_group_name_H-M   'P 1'
#
loop_
_entity.id
_entity.type
_entity.pdbx_description
1 polymer ?
#
loop_
_entity_poly.entity_id
_entity_poly.type
_entity_poly.pdbx_seq_one_letter_code
_entity_poly.pdbx_strand_id
1 'polypeptide(L)'
;MGDLQINGTVMGDLRKTFSTIASRMDGVSRAMGNANGESVGAPKLIDDVHDFADDWHYGIKQIGQHADNAVHMIDQIGKTFDDTDLQLANSLKTDGKK
;
A
#
# COMPACT_ATOMS: atom_id res chain seq x y z
N MET A 1 14.88 21.95 -7.36
CA MET A 1 13.69 21.42 -8.05
C MET A 1 13.79 19.93 -8.45
N GLY A 2 14.97 19.27 -8.38
CA GLY A 2 15.05 17.83 -8.63
C GLY A 2 14.51 16.94 -7.51
N ASP A 3 14.54 17.42 -6.26
CA ASP A 3 14.22 16.63 -5.07
C ASP A 3 12.72 16.25 -4.95
N LEU A 4 11.83 17.19 -5.31
CA LEU A 4 10.38 16.97 -5.33
C LEU A 4 9.91 15.98 -6.43
N GLN A 5 10.59 15.92 -7.57
CA GLN A 5 10.24 14.98 -8.64
C GLN A 5 10.71 13.55 -8.35
N ILE A 6 11.82 13.40 -7.61
CA ILE A 6 12.26 12.09 -7.10
C ILE A 6 11.21 11.57 -6.10
N ASN A 7 10.69 12.43 -5.22
CA ASN A 7 9.68 12.06 -4.23
C ASN A 7 8.37 11.57 -4.90
N GLY A 8 7.79 12.34 -5.83
CA GLY A 8 6.53 11.96 -6.48
C GLY A 8 6.60 10.67 -7.32
N THR A 9 7.69 10.45 -8.05
CA THR A 9 7.86 9.25 -8.90
C THR A 9 8.12 8.00 -8.07
N VAL A 10 9.04 8.08 -7.11
CA VAL A 10 9.38 6.96 -6.20
C VAL A 10 8.15 6.54 -5.39
N MET A 11 7.33 7.51 -4.96
CA MET A 11 6.10 7.23 -4.24
C MET A 11 5.02 6.57 -5.09
N GLY A 12 4.85 7.01 -6.34
CA GLY A 12 3.96 6.37 -7.29
C GLY A 12 4.34 4.90 -7.51
N ASP A 13 5.64 4.62 -7.63
CA ASP A 13 6.16 3.26 -7.80
C ASP A 13 6.01 2.42 -6.52
N LEU A 14 6.22 3.00 -5.35
CA LEU A 14 6.01 2.33 -4.06
C LEU A 14 4.53 1.92 -3.89
N ARG A 15 3.60 2.84 -4.17
CA ARG A 15 2.15 2.59 -4.15
C ARG A 15 1.79 1.45 -5.10
N LYS A 16 2.25 1.54 -6.35
CA LYS A 16 1.98 0.53 -7.37
C LYS A 16 2.50 -0.86 -6.97
N THR A 17 3.69 -0.90 -6.37
CA THR A 17 4.31 -2.13 -5.87
C THR A 17 3.46 -2.77 -4.77
N PHE A 18 3.07 -1.99 -3.76
CA PHE A 18 2.25 -2.51 -2.67
C PHE A 18 0.86 -2.97 -3.13
N SER A 19 0.19 -2.22 -4.01
CA SER A 19 -1.11 -2.63 -4.58
C SER A 19 -0.98 -3.92 -5.40
N THR A 20 0.11 -4.08 -6.15
CA THR A 20 0.38 -5.30 -6.93
C THR A 20 0.60 -6.50 -6.01
N ILE A 21 1.36 -6.32 -4.92
CA ILE A 21 1.59 -7.36 -3.93
C ILE A 21 0.27 -7.78 -3.28
N ALA A 22 -0.56 -6.84 -2.83
CA ALA A 22 -1.87 -7.13 -2.24
C ALA A 22 -2.78 -7.91 -3.20
N SER A 23 -2.87 -7.50 -4.47
CA SER A 23 -3.68 -8.18 -5.48
C SER A 23 -3.21 -9.60 -5.78
N ARG A 24 -1.88 -9.83 -5.87
CA ARG A 24 -1.32 -11.17 -6.07
C ARG A 24 -1.63 -12.09 -4.91
N MET A 25 -1.49 -11.58 -3.68
CA MET A 25 -1.74 -12.38 -2.49
C MET A 25 -3.24 -12.72 -2.32
N ASP A 26 -4.16 -11.80 -2.66
CA ASP A 26 -5.62 -12.09 -2.69
C ASP A 26 -5.95 -13.22 -3.67
N GLY A 27 -5.29 -13.26 -4.83
CA GLY A 27 -5.42 -14.34 -5.80
C GLY A 27 -5.04 -15.71 -5.22
N VAL A 28 -3.99 -15.77 -4.39
CA VAL A 28 -3.56 -17.01 -3.71
C VAL A 28 -4.60 -17.46 -2.68
N SER A 29 -5.14 -16.56 -1.86
CA SER A 29 -6.21 -16.86 -0.89
C SER A 29 -7.41 -17.52 -1.58
N ARG A 30 -7.90 -16.91 -2.66
CA ARG A 30 -9.03 -17.42 -3.44
C ARG A 30 -8.73 -18.77 -4.08
N ALA A 31 -7.51 -18.97 -4.58
CA ALA A 31 -7.11 -20.24 -5.18
C ALA A 31 -7.12 -21.38 -4.15
N MET A 32 -6.72 -21.09 -2.90
CA MET A 32 -6.74 -22.07 -1.81
C MET A 32 -8.16 -22.37 -1.33
N GLY A 33 -9.02 -21.36 -1.15
CA GLY A 33 -10.42 -21.57 -0.78
C GLY A 33 -11.25 -22.27 -1.87
N ASN A 34 -10.86 -22.15 -3.14
CA ASN A 34 -11.50 -22.84 -4.26
C ASN A 34 -10.86 -24.20 -4.59
N ALA A 35 -9.79 -24.60 -3.90
CA ALA A 35 -9.19 -25.90 -4.10
C ALA A 35 -10.19 -26.97 -3.63
N ASN A 36 -10.75 -27.69 -4.60
CA ASN A 36 -11.83 -28.64 -4.37
C ASN A 36 -11.37 -29.70 -3.35
N GLY A 37 -11.91 -29.65 -2.12
CA GLY A 37 -11.50 -30.49 -0.99
C GLY A 37 -11.58 -31.99 -1.26
N GLU A 38 -12.34 -32.41 -2.27
CA GLU A 38 -12.38 -33.79 -2.78
C GLU A 38 -11.00 -34.32 -3.22
N SER A 39 -10.09 -33.46 -3.69
CA SER A 39 -8.74 -33.84 -4.10
C SER A 39 -7.77 -34.05 -2.93
N VAL A 40 -8.16 -33.63 -1.72
CA VAL A 40 -7.34 -33.60 -0.51
C VAL A 40 -7.61 -34.83 0.37
N GLY A 41 -8.67 -35.60 0.07
CA GLY A 41 -8.91 -36.98 0.52
C GLY A 41 -9.23 -37.20 2.00
N ALA A 42 -8.93 -36.23 2.86
CA ALA A 42 -9.17 -36.29 4.30
C ALA A 42 -9.97 -35.06 4.78
N PRO A 43 -11.17 -35.24 5.37
CA PRO A 43 -12.03 -34.12 5.81
C PRO A 43 -11.31 -33.09 6.69
N LYS A 44 -10.45 -33.55 7.59
CA LYS A 44 -9.68 -32.67 8.48
C LYS A 44 -8.67 -31.79 7.75
N LEU A 45 -8.10 -32.28 6.64
CA LEU A 45 -7.16 -31.52 5.84
C LEU A 45 -7.88 -30.45 4.99
N ILE A 46 -9.17 -30.66 4.68
CA ILE A 46 -10.02 -29.65 4.04
C ILE A 46 -10.28 -28.50 5.02
N ASP A 47 -10.66 -28.82 6.26
CA ASP A 47 -10.88 -27.82 7.31
C ASP A 47 -9.59 -27.01 7.58
N ASP A 48 -8.44 -27.68 7.71
CA ASP A 48 -7.14 -27.02 7.92
C ASP A 48 -6.77 -26.08 6.73
N VAL A 49 -7.12 -26.45 5.50
CA VAL A 49 -6.87 -25.61 4.30
C VAL A 49 -7.80 -24.39 4.27
N HIS A 50 -9.05 -24.55 4.70
CA HIS A 50 -9.99 -23.42 4.80
C HIS A 50 -9.58 -22.44 5.90
N ASP A 51 -9.24 -22.94 7.09
CA ASP A 51 -8.75 -22.11 8.19
C ASP A 51 -7.47 -21.35 7.77
N PHE A 52 -6.55 -22.02 7.09
CA PHE A 52 -5.37 -21.38 6.52
C PHE A 52 -5.74 -20.30 5.48
N ALA A 53 -6.72 -20.56 4.61
CA ALA A 53 -7.16 -19.60 3.61
C ALA A 53 -7.77 -18.33 4.22
N ASP A 54 -8.50 -18.48 5.33
CA ASP A 54 -9.12 -17.38 6.08
C ASP A 54 -8.08 -16.54 6.82
N ASP A 55 -7.15 -17.16 7.54
CA ASP A 55 -6.03 -16.48 8.20
C ASP A 55 -5.14 -15.75 7.18
N TRP A 56 -4.88 -16.40 6.04
CA TRP A 56 -4.13 -15.83 4.94
C TRP A 56 -4.87 -14.61 4.34
N HIS A 57 -6.18 -14.70 4.13
CA HIS A 57 -7.00 -13.58 3.67
C HIS A 57 -6.91 -12.39 4.64
N TYR A 58 -7.03 -12.66 5.94
CA TYR A 58 -6.92 -11.65 6.98
C TYR A 58 -5.54 -10.95 6.97
N GLY A 59 -4.45 -11.71 6.91
CA GLY A 59 -3.09 -11.17 6.85
C GLY A 59 -2.88 -10.27 5.63
N ILE A 60 -3.40 -10.65 4.46
CA ILE A 60 -3.32 -9.84 3.24
C ILE A 60 -4.09 -8.53 3.38
N LYS A 61 -5.29 -8.59 3.96
CA LYS A 61 -6.10 -7.40 4.20
C LYS A 61 -5.35 -6.40 5.09
N GLN A 62 -4.66 -6.89 6.13
CA GLN A 62 -3.82 -6.04 6.97
C GLN A 62 -2.64 -5.44 6.21
N ILE A 63 -1.92 -6.24 5.40
CA ILE A 63 -0.82 -5.72 4.56
C ILE A 63 -1.32 -4.64 3.60
N GLY A 64 -2.48 -4.85 2.97
CA GLY A 64 -3.11 -3.87 2.10
C GLY A 64 -3.45 -2.56 2.83
N GLN A 65 -4.02 -2.65 4.03
CA GLN A 65 -4.32 -1.48 4.87
C GLN A 65 -3.05 -0.73 5.29
N HIS A 66 -2.01 -1.43 5.73
CA HIS A 66 -0.75 -0.80 6.12
C HIS A 66 -0.05 -0.12 4.95
N ALA A 67 -0.07 -0.74 3.77
CA ALA A 67 0.45 -0.11 2.56
C ALA A 67 -0.32 1.16 2.19
N ASP A 68 -1.65 1.13 2.23
CA ASP A 68 -2.48 2.31 1.91
C ASP A 68 -2.24 3.45 2.92
N ASN A 69 -2.14 3.11 4.22
CA ASN A 69 -1.78 4.07 5.26
C ASN A 69 -0.39 4.68 5.04
N ALA A 70 0.60 3.86 4.66
CA ALA A 70 1.94 4.34 4.36
C ALA A 70 1.92 5.33 3.18
N VAL A 71 1.19 5.02 2.12
CA VAL A 71 0.98 5.91 0.96
C VAL A 71 0.29 7.21 1.38
N HIS A 72 -0.71 7.15 2.25
CA HIS A 72 -1.38 8.35 2.76
C HIS A 72 -0.48 9.25 3.59
N MET A 73 0.33 8.69 4.50
CA MET A 73 1.31 9.46 5.28
C MET A 73 2.34 10.13 4.38
N ILE A 74 2.79 9.40 3.36
CA ILE A 74 3.69 9.87 2.34
C ILE A 74 3.09 11.07 1.55
N ASP A 75 1.84 10.97 1.12
CA ASP A 75 1.15 12.06 0.41
C ASP A 75 1.02 13.30 1.30
N GLN A 76 0.79 13.10 2.61
CA GLN A 76 0.77 14.20 3.57
C GLN A 76 2.13 14.87 3.69
N ILE A 77 3.22 14.10 3.76
CA ILE A 77 4.60 14.64 3.77
C ILE A 77 4.83 15.51 2.53
N GLY A 78 4.47 15.01 1.34
CA GLY A 78 4.60 15.77 0.09
C GLY A 78 3.87 17.12 0.15
N LYS A 79 2.60 17.12 0.58
CA LYS A 79 1.80 18.35 0.73
C LYS A 79 2.41 19.32 1.75
N THR A 80 2.93 18.82 2.87
CA THR A 80 3.56 19.68 3.88
C THR A 80 4.82 20.34 3.34
N PHE A 81 5.63 19.63 2.57
CA PHE A 81 6.80 20.22 1.90
C PHE A 81 6.39 21.30 0.89
N ASP A 82 5.42 21.00 0.01
CA ASP A 82 4.93 21.96 -0.98
C ASP A 82 4.40 23.25 -0.32
N ASP A 83 3.62 23.12 0.76
CA ASP A 83 3.10 24.27 1.51
C ASP A 83 4.23 25.08 2.17
N THR A 84 5.21 24.40 2.76
CA THR A 84 6.37 25.04 3.38
C THR A 84 7.19 25.83 2.36
N ASP A 85 7.44 25.24 1.17
CA ASP A 85 8.14 25.91 0.07
C ASP A 85 7.38 27.15 -0.42
N LEU A 86 6.04 27.06 -0.48
CA LEU A 86 5.18 28.16 -0.90
C LEU A 86 5.21 29.31 0.13
N GLN A 87 5.16 28.97 1.43
CA GLN A 87 5.31 29.93 2.53
C GLN A 87 6.68 30.63 2.50
N LEU A 88 7.76 29.88 2.26
CA LEU A 88 9.10 30.42 2.12
C LEU A 88 9.22 31.37 0.92
N ALA A 89 8.73 30.95 -0.25
CA ALA A 89 8.73 31.77 -1.46
C ALA A 89 7.94 33.07 -1.31
N ASN A 90 6.81 33.02 -0.59
CA ASN A 90 6.02 34.21 -0.28
C ASN A 90 6.75 35.15 0.66
N SER A 91 7.39 34.63 1.70
CA SER A 91 8.14 35.42 2.69
C SER A 91 9.29 36.19 2.04
N LEU A 92 10.05 35.53 1.15
CA LEU A 92 11.14 36.16 0.40
C LEU A 92 10.66 37.27 -0.56
N LYS A 93 9.46 37.15 -1.14
CA LYS A 93 8.87 38.20 -2.00
C LYS A 93 8.45 39.44 -1.20
N THR A 94 8.05 39.27 0.06
CA THR A 94 7.70 40.38 0.96
C THR A 94 8.92 41.13 1.47
N ASP A 95 10.03 40.44 1.76
CA ASP A 95 11.26 41.10 2.23
C ASP A 95 12.00 41.88 1.12
N GLY A 96 11.88 41.45 -0.14
CA GLY A 96 12.45 42.18 -1.29
C GLY A 96 11.69 43.45 -1.74
N LYS A 97 10.61 43.83 -1.04
CA LYS A 97 9.79 45.04 -1.31
C LYS A 97 10.05 46.20 -0.35
N LYS A 98 11.09 46.12 0.48
CA LYS A 98 11.57 47.24 1.32
C LYS A 98 12.83 47.87 0.76
#